data_AF-A0A662Y5N5-F1
#
_entry.id   AF-A0A662Y5N5-F1
#
_cell.length_a   1.000
_cell.length_b   1.000
_cell.length_c   1.000
_cell.angle_alpha   90.00
_cell.angle_beta   90.00
_cell.angle_gamma   90.00
#
_symmetry.space_group_name_H-M   'P 1'
#
loop_
_entity.id
_entity.type
_entity.pdbx_description
1 polymer ?
#
loop_
_entity_poly.entity_id
_entity_poly.type
_entity_poly.pdbx_seq_one_letter_code
_entity_poly.pdbx_strand_id
1 'polypeptide(L)'
;MAVARFNYHNMHHQNLMDRSDRSLRTWQPMVSFIRSAVAAALAIASIAVNPSSALETGDYYRPSGDEVSGVAGTDAAYRRSPCPALNALANHGYLPRDGLNITEDVLHDALMSVFNLDESATQTLLALVPSTFSLDYLGTHNLVEHDASLVHTDAYFGEDPASVNETMVEDLLSRSIDGTTLGVTEVAAVRADRLAECQANNPECSFSASQLKIAYIEASIFILGFGGDVNESVSVDAARAFMSEERIPDDFVPATTAISLSYVVVVMTELIAAAASS
;
A
#
# COMPACT_ATOMS: atom_id res chain seq x y z
N MET A 1 7.36 18.83 -57.69
CA MET A 1 8.25 19.19 -58.82
C MET A 1 8.73 20.62 -58.59
N ALA A 2 10.00 20.96 -58.85
CA ALA A 2 10.63 22.22 -58.41
C ALA A 2 10.75 23.29 -59.53
N VAL A 3 11.66 24.29 -59.37
CA VAL A 3 11.94 25.50 -60.19
C VAL A 3 11.08 26.72 -59.78
N ALA A 4 11.56 27.84 -59.23
CA ALA A 4 12.89 28.42 -58.90
C ALA A 4 13.72 29.16 -60.00
N ARG A 5 13.87 30.50 -59.86
CA ARG A 5 14.98 31.44 -60.27
C ARG A 5 14.55 32.90 -59.95
N PHE A 6 15.37 33.85 -59.46
CA PHE A 6 16.59 34.52 -60.00
C PHE A 6 16.33 35.33 -61.29
N ASN A 7 16.89 36.53 -61.56
CA ASN A 7 18.00 37.32 -60.96
C ASN A 7 17.67 38.87 -61.06
N TYR A 8 18.50 39.95 -61.13
CA TYR A 8 19.96 40.23 -61.27
C TYR A 8 20.27 41.75 -61.00
N HIS A 9 21.51 42.11 -60.60
CA HIS A 9 22.27 43.36 -60.94
C HIS A 9 21.78 44.77 -60.43
N ASN A 10 22.59 45.87 -60.37
CA ASN A 10 24.05 46.07 -60.51
C ASN A 10 24.67 47.34 -59.80
N MET A 11 26.01 47.27 -59.64
CA MET A 11 27.14 48.21 -59.40
C MET A 11 27.08 49.78 -59.37
N HIS A 12 28.18 50.34 -58.81
CA HIS A 12 28.82 51.69 -58.95
C HIS A 12 28.27 52.87 -58.09
N HIS A 13 29.04 53.90 -57.67
CA HIS A 13 30.32 54.47 -58.14
C HIS A 13 31.27 54.98 -56.99
N GLN A 14 32.35 55.71 -57.31
CA GLN A 14 33.42 56.21 -56.40
C GLN A 14 33.46 57.75 -56.28
N ASN A 15 34.06 58.29 -55.20
CA ASN A 15 34.79 59.59 -55.08
C ASN A 15 35.18 59.85 -53.59
N LEU A 16 36.01 60.86 -53.21
CA LEU A 16 37.43 61.15 -53.48
C LEU A 16 37.87 62.38 -52.61
N MET A 17 39.13 62.42 -52.12
CA MET A 17 39.75 63.53 -51.32
C MET A 17 39.14 63.76 -49.90
N ASP A 18 39.80 64.43 -48.93
CA ASP A 18 41.08 65.19 -48.92
C ASP A 18 41.94 64.95 -47.63
N ARG A 19 43.08 65.66 -47.53
CA ARG A 19 44.26 65.55 -46.64
C ARG A 19 44.07 65.78 -45.12
N SER A 20 45.10 65.30 -44.37
CA SER A 20 45.76 65.87 -43.16
C SER A 20 44.91 66.34 -41.95
N ASP A 21 45.33 66.16 -40.69
CA ASP A 21 46.70 66.11 -40.16
C ASP A 21 46.85 65.18 -38.92
N ARG A 22 48.09 64.87 -38.53
CA ARG A 22 48.45 63.83 -37.56
C ARG A 22 48.84 64.40 -36.20
N SER A 23 47.85 64.62 -35.32
CA SER A 23 48.10 64.90 -33.88
C SER A 23 47.53 63.80 -32.97
N LEU A 24 48.27 63.48 -31.92
CA LEU A 24 48.03 62.31 -31.07
C LEU A 24 46.89 62.55 -30.08
N ARG A 25 45.81 61.76 -30.18
CA ARG A 25 44.80 61.62 -29.12
C ARG A 25 44.69 60.16 -28.69
N THR A 26 44.67 59.96 -27.38
CA THR A 26 44.67 58.64 -26.73
C THR A 26 43.35 57.91 -26.99
N TRP A 27 43.42 56.74 -27.61
CA TRP A 27 42.27 55.84 -27.75
C TRP A 27 41.96 55.18 -26.39
N GLN A 28 40.89 55.62 -25.73
CA GLN A 28 40.17 54.80 -24.77
C GLN A 28 39.02 54.09 -25.51
N PRO A 29 39.07 52.76 -25.74
CA PRO A 29 37.92 52.04 -26.26
C PRO A 29 36.84 51.97 -25.19
N MET A 30 35.66 52.54 -25.47
CA MET A 30 34.44 52.29 -24.70
C MET A 30 33.98 50.84 -24.91
N VAL A 31 34.57 49.89 -24.17
CA VAL A 31 34.05 48.52 -24.11
C VAL A 31 32.83 48.52 -23.20
N SER A 32 31.66 48.41 -23.80
CA SER A 32 30.41 48.17 -23.06
C SER A 32 30.44 46.76 -22.49
N PHE A 33 30.95 46.62 -21.26
CA PHE A 33 30.85 45.38 -20.50
C PHE A 33 29.40 45.18 -20.06
N ILE A 34 28.62 44.51 -20.92
CA ILE A 34 27.35 43.89 -20.54
C ILE A 34 27.64 43.05 -19.29
N ARG A 35 27.02 43.41 -18.17
CA ARG A 35 27.09 42.62 -16.95
C ARG A 35 26.28 41.34 -17.16
N SER A 36 26.96 40.30 -17.64
CA SER A 36 26.45 38.92 -17.57
C SER A 36 26.33 38.52 -16.10
N ALA A 37 25.18 38.85 -15.51
CA ALA A 37 24.79 38.38 -14.20
C ALA A 37 24.53 36.88 -14.31
N VAL A 38 25.57 36.08 -14.10
CA VAL A 38 25.43 34.63 -13.91
C VAL A 38 24.70 34.43 -12.59
N ALA A 39 23.38 34.36 -12.67
CA ALA A 39 22.55 33.89 -11.58
C ALA A 39 22.88 32.42 -11.34
N ALA A 40 23.79 32.16 -10.40
CA ALA A 40 24.07 30.83 -9.91
C ALA A 40 22.83 30.31 -9.18
N ALA A 41 21.93 29.68 -9.94
CA ALA A 41 20.79 28.98 -9.39
C ALA A 41 21.30 27.83 -8.53
N LEU A 42 21.36 28.07 -7.22
CA LEU A 42 21.47 27.02 -6.22
C LEU A 42 20.22 26.15 -6.34
N ALA A 43 20.35 25.07 -7.12
CA ALA A 43 19.43 23.95 -7.06
C ALA A 43 19.57 23.33 -5.67
N ILE A 44 18.79 23.87 -4.72
CA ILE A 44 18.52 23.18 -3.46
C ILE A 44 17.71 21.95 -3.87
N ALA A 45 18.42 20.84 -4.07
CA ALA A 45 17.81 19.54 -4.05
C ALA A 45 17.22 19.37 -2.65
N SER A 46 15.92 19.63 -2.53
CA SER A 46 15.15 19.20 -1.38
C SER A 46 15.25 17.68 -1.36
N ILE A 47 16.14 17.16 -0.52
CA ILE A 47 16.08 15.76 -0.10
C ILE A 47 14.67 15.60 0.44
N ALA A 48 13.85 14.80 -0.25
CA ALA A 48 12.58 14.38 0.29
C ALA A 48 12.89 13.58 1.55
N VAL A 49 12.75 14.22 2.71
CA VAL A 49 12.78 13.51 3.99
C VAL A 49 11.51 12.69 3.99
N ASN A 50 11.62 11.39 3.69
CA ASN A 50 10.51 10.45 3.80
C ASN A 50 9.91 10.66 5.20
N PRO A 51 8.63 11.03 5.35
CA PRO A 51 8.08 11.45 6.64
C PRO A 51 8.17 10.33 7.69
N SER A 52 8.11 9.08 7.21
CA SER A 52 8.35 7.84 7.94
C SER A 52 9.76 7.68 8.55
N SER A 53 10.77 8.40 8.07
CA SER A 53 12.18 8.25 8.51
C SER A 53 12.53 8.89 9.85
N ALA A 54 11.59 9.64 10.45
CA ALA A 54 11.74 10.26 11.77
C ALA A 54 10.76 9.69 12.82
N LEU A 55 10.04 8.62 12.49
CA LEU A 55 9.03 7.98 13.35
C LEU A 55 9.63 6.80 14.11
N GLU A 56 9.28 6.66 15.38
CA GLU A 56 9.66 5.51 16.22
C GLU A 56 8.73 4.31 15.97
N THR A 57 9.08 3.11 16.43
CA THR A 57 8.16 1.95 16.35
C THR A 57 6.97 2.19 17.29
N GLY A 58 5.76 2.06 16.76
CA GLY A 58 4.50 2.44 17.42
C GLY A 58 3.81 3.63 16.74
N ASP A 59 4.56 4.59 16.20
CA ASP A 59 4.00 5.78 15.53
C ASP A 59 3.22 5.39 14.27
N TYR A 60 1.96 5.83 14.16
CA TYR A 60 1.13 5.58 12.99
C TYR A 60 1.47 6.51 11.81
N TYR A 61 1.81 5.92 10.67
CA TYR A 61 1.85 6.57 9.36
C TYR A 61 1.43 5.56 8.29
N ARG A 62 0.27 5.83 7.66
CA ARG A 62 -0.18 5.14 6.46
C ARG A 62 0.15 6.00 5.23
N PRO A 63 0.93 5.49 4.27
CA PRO A 63 1.17 6.17 3.00
C PRO A 63 -0.10 6.17 2.13
N SER A 64 -0.20 7.03 1.12
CA SER A 64 -1.46 7.18 0.36
C SER A 64 -1.32 7.68 -1.08
N GLY A 65 -2.20 7.20 -1.97
CA GLY A 65 -2.19 7.54 -3.39
C GLY A 65 -1.04 6.85 -4.14
N ASP A 66 -0.56 7.46 -5.22
CA ASP A 66 0.42 6.92 -6.18
C ASP A 66 1.76 6.44 -5.58
N GLU A 67 2.03 6.69 -4.29
CA GLU A 67 3.19 6.16 -3.57
C GLU A 67 3.00 4.71 -3.05
N VAL A 68 1.77 4.18 -3.07
CA VAL A 68 1.39 2.86 -2.52
C VAL A 68 0.91 1.91 -3.61
N SER A 69 1.27 0.63 -3.50
CA SER A 69 0.64 -0.44 -4.28
C SER A 69 0.87 -1.82 -3.64
N GLY A 70 -0.09 -2.72 -3.81
CA GLY A 70 -0.01 -4.15 -3.47
C GLY A 70 0.01 -5.09 -4.68
N VAL A 71 0.13 -4.56 -5.91
CA VAL A 71 0.31 -5.38 -7.11
C VAL A 71 1.69 -6.04 -7.07
N ALA A 72 1.74 -7.37 -7.04
CA ALA A 72 2.99 -8.13 -6.93
C ALA A 72 4.04 -7.73 -7.98
N GLY A 73 5.20 -7.24 -7.52
CA GLY A 73 6.28 -6.74 -8.37
C GLY A 73 6.17 -5.27 -8.79
N THR A 74 5.30 -4.49 -8.15
CA THR A 74 5.17 -3.03 -8.34
C THR A 74 6.47 -2.26 -8.05
N ASP A 75 6.60 -1.03 -8.57
CA ASP A 75 7.78 -0.15 -8.38
C ASP A 75 7.54 1.08 -7.47
N ALA A 76 6.30 1.30 -7.01
CA ALA A 76 5.88 2.31 -6.02
C ALA A 76 6.79 2.43 -4.76
N ALA A 77 6.68 3.52 -3.99
CA ALA A 77 7.58 3.77 -2.85
C ALA A 77 7.26 2.91 -1.60
N TYR A 78 6.00 2.54 -1.41
CA TYR A 78 5.52 1.75 -0.29
C TYR A 78 4.76 0.52 -0.80
N ARG A 79 5.22 -0.67 -0.39
CA ARG A 79 4.51 -1.93 -0.60
C ARG A 79 3.45 -2.11 0.48
N ARG A 80 2.25 -2.51 0.08
CA ARG A 80 1.20 -3.00 0.96
C ARG A 80 0.65 -4.31 0.39
N SER A 81 -0.30 -4.92 1.07
CA SER A 81 -0.82 -6.26 0.77
C SER A 81 -2.35 -6.27 0.88
N PRO A 82 -3.04 -7.34 0.45
CA PRO A 82 -4.44 -7.59 0.85
C PRO A 82 -4.60 -8.00 2.33
N CYS A 83 -3.55 -7.90 3.16
CA CYS A 83 -3.58 -8.28 4.58
C CYS A 83 -3.56 -7.04 5.50
N PRO A 84 -4.71 -6.64 6.10
CA PRO A 84 -4.77 -5.47 6.97
C PRO A 84 -3.86 -5.58 8.20
N ALA A 85 -3.63 -6.79 8.72
CA ALA A 85 -2.72 -7.02 9.83
C ALA A 85 -1.28 -6.58 9.51
N LEU A 86 -0.73 -7.03 8.37
CA LEU A 86 0.65 -6.73 7.99
C LEU A 86 0.81 -5.28 7.53
N ASN A 87 -0.22 -4.74 6.87
CA ASN A 87 -0.26 -3.32 6.50
C ASN A 87 -0.27 -2.45 7.76
N ALA A 88 -1.03 -2.80 8.80
CA ALA A 88 -1.00 -2.11 10.09
C ALA A 88 0.37 -2.22 10.78
N LEU A 89 0.99 -3.41 10.81
CA LEU A 89 2.34 -3.57 11.36
C LEU A 89 3.38 -2.70 10.63
N ALA A 90 3.28 -2.54 9.30
CA ALA A 90 4.13 -1.64 8.54
C ALA A 90 3.78 -0.15 8.77
N ASN A 91 2.49 0.19 8.88
CA ASN A 91 2.02 1.55 9.18
C ASN A 91 2.46 2.02 10.59
N HIS A 92 2.67 1.10 11.53
CA HIS A 92 3.22 1.40 12.86
C HIS A 92 4.73 1.14 13.00
N GLY A 93 5.42 0.64 11.97
CA GLY A 93 6.87 0.41 12.01
C GLY A 93 7.32 -0.78 12.88
N TYR A 94 6.45 -1.78 13.08
CA TYR A 94 6.82 -3.11 13.57
C TYR A 94 7.41 -3.98 12.45
N LEU A 95 6.91 -3.79 11.22
CA LEU A 95 7.58 -4.18 9.98
C LEU A 95 8.25 -2.95 9.35
N PRO A 96 9.22 -3.12 8.42
CA PRO A 96 9.73 -2.03 7.58
C PRO A 96 8.59 -1.19 7.00
N ARG A 97 8.63 0.13 7.21
CA ARG A 97 7.50 1.04 6.91
C ARG A 97 7.19 1.11 5.41
N ASP A 98 8.20 0.91 4.57
CA ASP A 98 8.13 0.77 3.11
C ASP A 98 7.58 -0.59 2.65
N GLY A 99 7.37 -1.54 3.55
CA GLY A 99 6.90 -2.89 3.25
C GLY A 99 7.90 -3.75 2.46
N LEU A 100 9.17 -3.33 2.40
CA LEU A 100 10.25 -4.02 1.67
C LEU A 100 11.08 -4.89 2.63
N ASN A 101 11.70 -5.95 2.08
CA ASN A 101 12.74 -6.73 2.77
C ASN A 101 12.34 -7.28 4.15
N ILE A 102 11.06 -7.63 4.33
CA ILE A 102 10.55 -8.32 5.53
C ILE A 102 11.17 -9.71 5.59
N THR A 103 11.85 -10.02 6.70
CA THR A 103 12.43 -11.35 6.97
C THR A 103 11.51 -12.19 7.85
N GLU A 104 11.71 -13.51 7.83
CA GLU A 104 11.05 -14.45 8.77
C GLU A 104 11.16 -13.97 10.22
N ASP A 105 12.37 -13.66 10.72
CA ASP A 105 12.60 -13.20 12.10
C ASP A 105 11.79 -11.94 12.46
N VAL A 106 11.73 -10.94 11.57
CA VAL A 106 11.03 -9.68 11.83
C VAL A 106 9.51 -9.86 11.77
N LEU A 107 9.01 -10.72 10.87
CA LEU A 107 7.60 -11.06 10.80
C LEU A 107 7.15 -11.91 12.00
N HIS A 108 7.98 -12.87 12.41
CA HIS A 108 7.80 -13.70 13.60
C HIS A 108 7.60 -12.83 14.84
N ASP A 109 8.58 -11.98 15.15
CA ASP A 109 8.57 -11.16 16.35
C ASP A 109 7.42 -10.13 16.33
N ALA A 110 7.08 -9.57 15.17
CA ALA A 110 5.94 -8.66 15.03
C ALA A 110 4.59 -9.37 15.27
N LEU A 111 4.37 -10.55 14.69
CA LEU A 111 3.14 -11.33 14.88
C LEU A 111 2.94 -11.77 16.34
N MET A 112 4.00 -12.24 16.99
CA MET A 112 3.94 -12.67 18.39
C MET A 112 3.83 -11.50 19.37
N SER A 113 4.58 -10.41 19.17
CA SER A 113 4.58 -9.28 20.11
C SER A 113 3.34 -8.38 20.03
N VAL A 114 2.77 -8.21 18.83
CA VAL A 114 1.59 -7.34 18.64
C VAL A 114 0.28 -8.11 18.82
N PHE A 115 0.12 -9.27 18.17
CA PHE A 115 -1.16 -10.00 18.19
C PHE A 115 -1.21 -11.17 19.17
N ASN A 116 -0.13 -11.45 19.90
CA ASN A 116 0.03 -12.62 20.79
C ASN A 116 -0.33 -13.96 20.11
N LEU A 117 0.05 -14.13 18.84
CA LEU A 117 0.05 -15.44 18.21
C LEU A 117 1.08 -16.35 18.89
N ASP A 118 0.77 -17.64 19.06
CA ASP A 118 1.75 -18.61 19.54
C ASP A 118 2.70 -19.08 18.41
N GLU A 119 3.74 -19.82 18.77
CA GLU A 119 4.70 -20.42 17.83
C GLU A 119 4.02 -21.25 16.73
N SER A 120 2.97 -22.02 17.06
CA SER A 120 2.27 -22.88 16.11
C SER A 120 1.44 -22.11 15.09
N ALA A 121 0.81 -21.02 15.50
CA ALA A 121 0.11 -20.10 14.59
C ALA A 121 1.13 -19.32 13.74
N THR A 122 2.15 -18.74 14.36
CA THR A 122 3.17 -17.92 13.71
C THR A 122 3.93 -18.71 12.64
N GLN A 123 4.48 -19.89 12.97
CA GLN A 123 5.18 -20.75 12.00
C GLN A 123 4.26 -21.23 10.85
N THR A 124 2.95 -21.35 11.08
CA THR A 124 1.99 -21.69 10.02
C THR A 124 1.80 -20.54 9.03
N LEU A 125 1.85 -19.29 9.50
CA LEU A 125 1.77 -18.09 8.64
C LEU A 125 3.10 -17.84 7.92
N LEU A 126 4.25 -18.01 8.59
CA LEU A 126 5.58 -17.91 7.97
C LEU A 126 5.73 -18.90 6.81
N ALA A 127 5.20 -20.12 6.94
CA ALA A 127 5.22 -21.13 5.88
C ALA A 127 4.42 -20.78 4.61
N LEU A 128 3.68 -19.65 4.58
CA LEU A 128 2.99 -19.13 3.40
C LEU A 128 3.83 -18.12 2.60
N VAL A 129 4.95 -17.64 3.13
CA VAL A 129 5.78 -16.57 2.53
C VAL A 129 7.24 -17.01 2.32
N PRO A 130 7.99 -16.35 1.41
CA PRO A 130 9.44 -16.51 1.32
C PRO A 130 10.16 -15.94 2.54
N SER A 131 11.30 -16.55 2.90
CA SER A 131 12.13 -16.15 4.06
C SER A 131 12.64 -14.71 4.04
N THR A 132 12.61 -14.06 2.88
CA THR A 132 12.60 -12.59 2.78
C THR A 132 11.72 -12.17 1.60
N PHE A 133 10.77 -11.28 1.85
CA PHE A 133 9.78 -10.82 0.86
C PHE A 133 9.44 -9.33 1.03
N SER A 134 8.52 -8.85 0.19
CA SER A 134 7.92 -7.52 0.25
C SER A 134 6.40 -7.66 0.24
N LEU A 135 5.65 -6.78 0.91
CA LEU A 135 4.21 -6.98 1.16
C LEU A 135 3.37 -7.22 -0.11
N ASP A 136 3.75 -6.62 -1.24
CA ASP A 136 3.10 -6.78 -2.54
C ASP A 136 3.12 -8.23 -3.07
N TYR A 137 4.06 -9.06 -2.61
CA TYR A 137 4.09 -10.49 -2.92
C TYR A 137 2.77 -11.20 -2.56
N LEU A 138 2.12 -10.77 -1.46
CA LEU A 138 0.85 -11.35 -1.02
C LEU A 138 -0.31 -10.99 -1.94
N GLY A 139 -0.22 -9.91 -2.74
CA GLY A 139 -1.13 -9.60 -3.85
C GLY A 139 -0.91 -10.47 -5.10
N THR A 140 -0.25 -11.62 -4.97
CA THR A 140 -0.19 -12.64 -6.02
C THR A 140 -1.49 -13.46 -6.00
N HIS A 141 -2.40 -13.16 -6.91
CA HIS A 141 -3.71 -13.80 -7.01
C HIS A 141 -3.66 -15.34 -7.11
N ASN A 142 -4.52 -16.01 -6.35
CA ASN A 142 -4.60 -17.47 -6.15
C ASN A 142 -3.35 -18.10 -5.46
N LEU A 143 -2.55 -17.33 -4.71
CA LEU A 143 -1.50 -17.85 -3.84
C LEU A 143 -1.93 -17.83 -2.36
N VAL A 144 -2.06 -16.63 -1.80
CA VAL A 144 -2.70 -16.36 -0.49
C VAL A 144 -3.93 -15.50 -0.74
N GLU A 145 -3.78 -14.39 -1.48
CA GLU A 145 -4.91 -13.62 -2.01
C GLU A 145 -5.86 -14.49 -2.84
N HIS A 146 -7.15 -14.27 -2.62
CA HIS A 146 -8.24 -14.92 -3.32
C HIS A 146 -9.47 -14.02 -3.44
N ASP A 147 -10.32 -14.36 -4.42
CA ASP A 147 -11.68 -13.81 -4.55
C ASP A 147 -12.54 -14.06 -3.31
N ALA A 148 -13.69 -13.39 -3.22
CA ALA A 148 -14.57 -13.37 -2.06
C ALA A 148 -13.81 -12.96 -0.77
N SER A 149 -12.92 -11.97 -0.86
CA SER A 149 -12.26 -11.35 0.29
C SER A 149 -13.25 -10.56 1.16
N LEU A 150 -12.91 -10.30 2.43
CA LEU A 150 -13.82 -9.60 3.36
C LEU A 150 -14.05 -8.13 2.98
N VAL A 151 -12.97 -7.41 2.63
CA VAL A 151 -12.97 -5.95 2.37
C VAL A 151 -12.13 -5.54 1.15
N HIS A 152 -11.70 -6.49 0.32
CA HIS A 152 -10.97 -6.24 -0.92
C HIS A 152 -11.77 -6.77 -2.11
N THR A 153 -11.74 -6.04 -3.21
CA THR A 153 -12.44 -6.39 -4.45
C THR A 153 -11.73 -7.55 -5.17
N ASP A 154 -12.49 -8.54 -5.66
CA ASP A 154 -11.99 -9.66 -6.48
C ASP A 154 -11.07 -9.19 -7.62
N ALA A 155 -9.97 -9.91 -7.86
CA ALA A 155 -8.91 -9.50 -8.78
C ALA A 155 -9.39 -9.32 -10.24
N TYR A 156 -10.47 -10.01 -10.62
CA TYR A 156 -11.14 -9.86 -11.92
C TYR A 156 -11.51 -8.41 -12.26
N PHE A 157 -11.87 -7.58 -11.26
CA PHE A 157 -12.29 -6.20 -11.49
C PHE A 157 -11.12 -5.21 -11.66
N GLY A 158 -9.88 -5.64 -11.41
CA GLY A 158 -8.67 -4.88 -11.74
C GLY A 158 -8.31 -3.73 -10.79
N GLU A 159 -8.85 -3.73 -9.56
CA GLU A 159 -8.39 -2.86 -8.47
C GLU A 159 -7.01 -3.31 -7.94
N ASP A 160 -6.27 -2.42 -7.28
CA ASP A 160 -5.01 -2.78 -6.61
C ASP A 160 -5.29 -3.69 -5.39
N PRO A 161 -4.56 -4.82 -5.19
CA PRO A 161 -4.79 -5.73 -4.05
C PRO A 161 -4.67 -5.10 -2.66
N ALA A 162 -3.99 -3.95 -2.50
CA ALA A 162 -3.94 -3.20 -1.24
C ALA A 162 -5.07 -2.16 -1.07
N SER A 163 -5.91 -1.94 -2.10
CA SER A 163 -7.06 -1.05 -1.99
C SER A 163 -8.16 -1.67 -1.13
N VAL A 164 -8.47 -1.04 0.00
CA VAL A 164 -9.66 -1.38 0.79
C VAL A 164 -10.91 -0.85 0.09
N ASN A 165 -11.92 -1.72 -0.03
CA ASN A 165 -13.24 -1.35 -0.51
C ASN A 165 -14.13 -0.95 0.67
N GLU A 166 -14.23 0.36 0.92
CA GLU A 166 -15.05 0.92 2.02
C GLU A 166 -16.53 0.50 1.97
N THR A 167 -17.09 0.12 0.81
CA THR A 167 -18.47 -0.40 0.77
C THR A 167 -18.57 -1.79 1.42
N MET A 168 -17.53 -2.60 1.27
CA MET A 168 -17.43 -3.93 1.89
C MET A 168 -17.07 -3.81 3.38
N VAL A 169 -16.31 -2.78 3.78
CA VAL A 169 -16.09 -2.41 5.19
C VAL A 169 -17.43 -2.05 5.85
N GLU A 170 -18.19 -1.12 5.30
CA GLU A 170 -19.47 -0.72 5.91
C GLU A 170 -20.48 -1.88 5.96
N ASP A 171 -20.51 -2.76 4.95
CA ASP A 171 -21.31 -3.98 5.01
C ASP A 171 -20.87 -4.89 6.17
N LEU A 172 -19.57 -5.20 6.30
CA LEU A 172 -19.01 -6.01 7.39
C LEU A 172 -19.35 -5.42 8.77
N LEU A 173 -19.12 -4.11 8.98
CA LEU A 173 -19.39 -3.44 10.25
C LEU A 173 -20.90 -3.35 10.55
N SER A 174 -21.74 -3.23 9.52
CA SER A 174 -23.20 -3.19 9.68
C SER A 174 -23.83 -4.51 10.13
N ARG A 175 -23.10 -5.63 10.07
CA ARG A 175 -23.62 -6.94 10.51
C ARG A 175 -23.75 -7.09 12.02
N SER A 176 -23.13 -6.21 12.81
CA SER A 176 -23.12 -6.25 14.28
C SER A 176 -24.55 -6.30 14.86
N ILE A 177 -24.94 -7.45 15.43
CA ILE A 177 -26.30 -7.66 15.96
C ILE A 177 -26.54 -6.85 17.24
N ASP A 178 -25.50 -6.63 18.06
CA ASP A 178 -25.57 -5.80 19.27
C ASP A 178 -25.19 -4.32 19.03
N GLY A 179 -24.67 -3.99 17.84
CA GLY A 179 -24.20 -2.65 17.46
C GLY A 179 -22.84 -2.27 18.04
N THR A 180 -22.08 -3.22 18.60
CA THR A 180 -20.80 -3.00 19.29
C THR A 180 -19.71 -4.01 18.92
N THR A 181 -20.06 -5.26 18.56
CA THR A 181 -19.13 -6.35 18.25
C THR A 181 -19.50 -7.13 16.98
N LEU A 182 -18.50 -7.79 16.38
CA LEU A 182 -18.64 -8.76 15.30
C LEU A 182 -18.06 -10.10 15.76
N GLY A 183 -18.90 -11.12 15.96
CA GLY A 183 -18.48 -12.45 16.36
C GLY A 183 -18.56 -13.47 15.22
N VAL A 184 -18.47 -14.74 15.59
CA VAL A 184 -18.55 -15.89 14.67
C VAL A 184 -19.81 -15.84 13.79
N THR A 185 -20.96 -15.44 14.34
CA THR A 185 -22.23 -15.40 13.59
C THR A 185 -22.21 -14.36 12.47
N GLU A 186 -21.80 -13.13 12.80
CA GLU A 186 -21.78 -11.99 11.90
C GLU A 186 -20.75 -12.18 10.79
N VAL A 187 -19.53 -12.59 11.16
CA VAL A 187 -18.43 -12.79 10.21
C VAL A 187 -18.69 -13.98 9.30
N ALA A 188 -19.31 -15.06 9.80
CA ALA A 188 -19.71 -16.20 8.97
C ALA A 188 -20.75 -15.80 7.91
N ALA A 189 -21.73 -14.97 8.25
CA ALA A 189 -22.71 -14.46 7.28
C ALA A 189 -22.02 -13.64 6.17
N VAL A 190 -21.06 -12.76 6.51
CA VAL A 190 -20.27 -12.04 5.50
C VAL A 190 -19.43 -13.01 4.64
N ARG A 191 -18.82 -14.02 5.24
CA ARG A 191 -18.06 -15.05 4.50
C ARG A 191 -18.92 -15.83 3.50
N ALA A 192 -20.20 -16.05 3.80
CA ALA A 192 -21.18 -16.67 2.90
C ALA A 192 -21.60 -15.69 1.78
N ASP A 193 -21.99 -14.46 2.13
CA ASP A 193 -22.44 -13.44 1.18
C ASP A 193 -21.35 -13.07 0.16
N ARG A 194 -20.10 -12.85 0.60
CA ARG A 194 -18.96 -12.58 -0.30
C ARG A 194 -18.75 -13.68 -1.34
N LEU A 195 -18.95 -14.95 -0.95
CA LEU A 195 -18.85 -16.08 -1.87
C LEU A 195 -20.02 -16.13 -2.86
N ALA A 196 -21.24 -15.84 -2.40
CA ALA A 196 -22.41 -15.74 -3.27
C ALA A 196 -22.29 -14.57 -4.27
N GLU A 197 -21.75 -13.43 -3.84
CA GLU A 197 -21.48 -12.26 -4.67
C GLU A 197 -20.41 -12.53 -5.72
N CYS A 198 -19.29 -13.17 -5.35
CA CYS A 198 -18.27 -13.66 -6.27
C CYS A 198 -18.91 -14.55 -7.34
N GLN A 199 -19.64 -15.60 -6.95
CA GLN A 199 -20.28 -16.55 -7.87
C GLN A 199 -21.37 -15.92 -8.76
N ALA A 200 -21.99 -14.82 -8.32
CA ALA A 200 -23.04 -14.12 -9.07
C ALA A 200 -22.49 -13.05 -10.04
N ASN A 201 -21.37 -12.39 -9.71
CA ASN A 201 -20.92 -11.18 -10.40
C ASN A 201 -19.52 -11.29 -11.04
N ASN A 202 -18.64 -12.13 -10.51
CA ASN A 202 -17.30 -12.38 -11.05
C ASN A 202 -17.34 -13.64 -11.94
N PRO A 203 -17.20 -13.52 -13.28
CA PRO A 203 -17.28 -14.66 -14.21
C PRO A 203 -16.03 -15.57 -14.15
N GLU A 204 -14.98 -15.15 -13.44
CA GLU A 204 -13.74 -15.91 -13.22
C GLU A 204 -13.59 -16.37 -11.75
N CYS A 205 -14.63 -16.16 -10.91
CA CYS A 205 -14.69 -16.43 -9.48
C CYS A 205 -14.01 -17.75 -9.05
N SER A 206 -12.90 -17.61 -8.33
CA SER A 206 -12.01 -18.69 -7.90
C SER A 206 -12.15 -18.92 -6.39
N PHE A 207 -12.82 -20.01 -5.99
CA PHE A 207 -12.95 -20.36 -4.57
C PHE A 207 -12.86 -21.87 -4.31
N SER A 208 -11.66 -22.42 -4.47
CA SER A 208 -11.33 -23.82 -4.19
C SER A 208 -11.28 -24.13 -2.69
N ALA A 209 -11.18 -25.41 -2.34
CA ALA A 209 -11.03 -25.87 -0.95
C ALA A 209 -9.78 -25.29 -0.24
N SER A 210 -8.73 -24.91 -0.98
CA SER A 210 -7.56 -24.25 -0.42
C SER A 210 -7.87 -22.81 -0.01
N GLN A 211 -8.55 -22.06 -0.88
CA GLN A 211 -8.92 -20.66 -0.65
C GLN A 211 -10.01 -20.56 0.43
N LEU A 212 -10.97 -21.47 0.44
CA LEU A 212 -11.92 -21.62 1.55
C LEU A 212 -11.19 -21.81 2.88
N LYS A 213 -10.15 -22.66 2.94
CA LYS A 213 -9.38 -22.84 4.17
C LYS A 213 -8.63 -21.56 4.59
N ILE A 214 -8.03 -20.83 3.64
CA ILE A 214 -7.34 -19.56 3.91
C ILE A 214 -8.34 -18.52 4.43
N ALA A 215 -9.40 -18.24 3.68
CA ALA A 215 -10.41 -17.22 3.97
C ALA A 215 -11.09 -17.37 5.35
N TYR A 216 -11.29 -18.61 5.81
CA TYR A 216 -11.87 -18.90 7.12
C TYR A 216 -10.82 -18.93 8.25
N ILE A 217 -9.54 -19.19 7.96
CA ILE A 217 -8.43 -18.94 8.89
C ILE A 217 -8.25 -17.43 9.08
N GLU A 218 -8.29 -16.64 8.02
CA GLU A 218 -8.23 -15.18 8.07
C GLU A 218 -9.39 -14.59 8.88
N ALA A 219 -10.62 -15.05 8.66
CA ALA A 219 -11.77 -14.66 9.47
C ALA A 219 -11.63 -15.04 10.96
N SER A 220 -10.92 -16.14 11.27
CA SER A 220 -10.61 -16.53 12.65
C SER A 220 -9.54 -15.64 13.28
N ILE A 221 -8.52 -15.23 12.51
CA ILE A 221 -7.46 -14.32 12.95
C ILE A 221 -7.97 -12.88 13.05
N PHE A 222 -8.92 -12.47 12.21
CA PHE A 222 -9.68 -11.22 12.35
C PHE A 222 -10.39 -11.16 13.70
N ILE A 223 -11.16 -12.21 14.05
CA ILE A 223 -11.85 -12.31 15.34
C ILE A 223 -10.85 -12.34 16.50
N LEU A 224 -9.92 -13.28 16.52
CA LEU A 224 -9.06 -13.54 17.68
C LEU A 224 -7.93 -12.50 17.81
N GLY A 225 -7.26 -12.19 16.70
CA GLY A 225 -6.11 -11.29 16.67
C GLY A 225 -6.46 -9.82 16.82
N PHE A 226 -7.56 -9.35 16.21
CA PHE A 226 -7.98 -7.94 16.33
C PHE A 226 -8.98 -7.71 17.47
N GLY A 227 -9.71 -8.74 17.89
CA GLY A 227 -10.58 -8.70 19.07
C GLY A 227 -9.85 -8.89 20.40
N GLY A 228 -8.67 -9.52 20.39
CA GLY A 228 -7.90 -9.79 21.60
C GLY A 228 -8.65 -10.72 22.56
N ASP A 229 -9.11 -10.17 23.68
CA ASP A 229 -9.82 -10.91 24.74
C ASP A 229 -11.36 -10.80 24.69
N VAL A 230 -11.95 -10.17 23.65
CA VAL A 230 -13.40 -9.90 23.57
C VAL A 230 -14.22 -11.11 23.07
N ASN A 231 -14.13 -12.25 23.79
CA ASN A 231 -15.03 -13.41 23.68
C ASN A 231 -15.37 -13.83 22.22
N GLU A 232 -14.37 -14.23 21.44
CA GLU A 232 -14.55 -14.69 20.04
C GLU A 232 -15.32 -13.67 19.16
N SER A 233 -15.09 -12.39 19.43
CA SER A 233 -15.56 -11.25 18.66
C SER A 233 -14.52 -10.12 18.65
N VAL A 234 -14.66 -9.20 17.70
CA VAL A 234 -13.90 -7.95 17.62
C VAL A 234 -14.87 -6.76 17.73
N SER A 235 -14.48 -5.68 18.41
CA SER A 235 -15.33 -4.48 18.49
C SER A 235 -15.46 -3.80 17.12
N VAL A 236 -16.58 -3.14 16.85
CA VAL A 236 -16.80 -2.41 15.59
C VAL A 236 -15.73 -1.34 15.36
N ASP A 237 -15.25 -0.68 16.42
CA ASP A 237 -14.19 0.34 16.33
C ASP A 237 -12.81 -0.29 16.00
N ALA A 238 -12.45 -1.42 16.62
CA ALA A 238 -11.21 -2.14 16.29
C ALA A 238 -11.28 -2.75 14.89
N ALA A 239 -12.42 -3.31 14.50
CA ALA A 239 -12.66 -3.83 13.17
C ALA A 239 -12.52 -2.73 12.10
N ARG A 240 -13.03 -1.51 12.34
CA ARG A 240 -12.79 -0.36 11.45
C ARG A 240 -11.31 0.04 11.41
N ALA A 241 -10.66 0.15 12.58
CA ALA A 241 -9.27 0.53 12.67
C ALA A 241 -8.34 -0.42 11.88
N PHE A 242 -8.53 -1.73 11.99
CA PHE A 242 -7.74 -2.69 11.21
C PHE A 242 -8.20 -2.80 9.75
N MET A 243 -9.49 -2.98 9.47
CA MET A 243 -9.98 -3.35 8.13
C MET A 243 -10.13 -2.17 7.16
N SER A 244 -10.34 -0.95 7.66
CA SER A 244 -10.37 0.28 6.84
C SER A 244 -9.12 1.11 7.03
N GLU A 245 -8.79 1.45 8.28
CA GLU A 245 -7.72 2.39 8.56
C GLU A 245 -6.32 1.77 8.47
N GLU A 246 -6.20 0.44 8.54
CA GLU A 246 -4.93 -0.30 8.67
C GLU A 246 -4.06 0.25 9.81
N ARG A 247 -4.69 0.39 10.98
CA ARG A 247 -4.16 1.01 12.18
C ARG A 247 -4.42 0.11 13.39
N ILE A 248 -3.41 -0.05 14.23
CA ILE A 248 -3.54 -0.64 15.56
C ILE A 248 -4.15 0.44 16.47
N PRO A 249 -5.29 0.21 17.15
CA PRO A 249 -5.85 1.17 18.10
C PRO A 249 -4.88 1.54 19.22
N ASP A 250 -4.89 2.82 19.63
CA ASP A 250 -4.02 3.34 20.71
C ASP A 250 -4.28 2.66 22.07
N ASP A 251 -5.49 2.11 22.25
CA ASP A 251 -5.97 1.34 23.41
C ASP A 251 -6.05 -0.17 23.14
N PHE A 252 -5.46 -0.65 22.05
CA PHE A 252 -5.46 -2.08 21.69
C PHE A 252 -4.74 -2.92 22.74
N VAL A 253 -5.40 -4.01 23.15
CA VAL A 253 -4.86 -5.03 24.05
C VAL A 253 -4.99 -6.38 23.34
N PRO A 254 -3.88 -7.08 23.03
CA PRO A 254 -3.95 -8.43 22.45
C PRO A 254 -4.51 -9.44 23.46
N ALA A 255 -4.91 -10.60 22.96
CA ALA A 255 -5.42 -11.70 23.78
C ALA A 255 -4.45 -12.03 24.93
N THR A 256 -4.95 -12.23 26.16
CA THR A 256 -4.11 -12.61 27.30
C THR A 256 -3.67 -14.07 27.24
N THR A 257 -4.40 -14.90 26.50
CA THR A 257 -4.01 -16.27 26.14
C THR A 257 -3.46 -16.28 24.72
N ALA A 258 -2.25 -16.84 24.52
CA ALA A 258 -1.63 -16.87 23.21
C ALA A 258 -2.46 -17.66 22.19
N ILE A 259 -2.68 -17.06 21.02
CA ILE A 259 -3.56 -17.57 19.98
C ILE A 259 -2.85 -18.70 19.23
N SER A 260 -3.23 -19.94 19.52
CA SER A 260 -2.63 -21.13 18.90
C SER A 260 -3.27 -21.53 17.59
N LEU A 261 -2.53 -22.25 16.74
CA LEU A 261 -3.08 -22.86 15.53
C LEU A 261 -4.30 -23.73 15.83
N SER A 262 -4.29 -24.45 16.96
CA SER A 262 -5.44 -25.27 17.37
C SER A 262 -6.68 -24.44 17.71
N TYR A 263 -6.51 -23.23 18.26
CA TYR A 263 -7.64 -22.34 18.54
C TYR A 263 -8.18 -21.69 17.27
N VAL A 264 -7.30 -21.19 16.40
CA VAL A 264 -7.64 -20.70 15.05
C VAL A 264 -8.44 -21.75 14.27
N VAL A 265 -8.06 -23.03 14.34
CA VAL A 265 -8.77 -24.13 13.67
C VAL A 265 -10.14 -24.46 14.29
N VAL A 266 -10.34 -24.22 15.59
CA VAL A 266 -11.67 -24.33 16.24
C VAL A 266 -12.60 -23.23 15.70
N VAL A 267 -12.21 -21.97 15.81
CA VAL A 267 -13.02 -20.82 15.36
C VAL A 267 -13.28 -20.91 13.84
N MET A 268 -12.30 -21.35 13.04
CA MET A 268 -12.47 -21.62 11.61
C MET A 268 -13.57 -22.65 11.35
N THR A 269 -13.66 -23.70 12.18
CA THR A 269 -14.68 -24.76 12.04
C THR A 269 -16.07 -24.25 12.43
N GLU A 270 -16.16 -23.38 13.43
CA GLU A 270 -17.40 -22.77 13.89
C GLU A 270 -17.93 -21.73 12.89
N LEU A 271 -17.05 -20.90 12.33
CA LEU A 271 -17.37 -20.00 11.21
C LEU A 271 -17.91 -20.76 10.00
N ILE A 272 -17.28 -21.88 9.61
CA ILE A 272 -17.76 -22.74 8.51
C ILE A 272 -19.14 -23.34 8.81
N ALA A 273 -19.38 -23.76 10.06
CA ALA A 273 -20.68 -24.32 10.47
C ALA A 273 -21.80 -23.26 10.51
N ALA A 274 -21.48 -22.04 10.94
CA ALA A 274 -22.41 -20.90 10.94
C ALA A 274 -22.72 -20.45 9.50
N ALA A 275 -21.73 -20.34 8.62
CA ALA A 275 -21.91 -19.96 7.21
C ALA A 275 -22.66 -21.02 6.38
N ALA A 276 -22.65 -22.28 6.81
CA ALA A 276 -23.50 -23.34 6.24
C ALA A 276 -24.95 -23.31 6.78
N SER A 277 -25.28 -22.37 7.67
CA SER A 277 -26.56 -22.26 8.37
C SER A 277 -27.28 -20.91 8.20
N SER A 278 -26.64 -19.95 7.53
CA SER A 278 -27.14 -18.60 7.19
C SER A 278 -27.97 -18.60 5.90
#